data_AF-A0A455VDG3-F1
#
_entry.id   AF-A0A455VDG3-F1
#
_cell.length_a   1.000
_cell.length_b   1.000
_cell.length_c   1.000
_cell.angle_alpha   90.00
_cell.angle_beta   90.00
_cell.angle_gamma   90.00
#
_symmetry.space_group_name_H-M   'P 1'
#
loop_
_entity.id
_entity.type
_entity.pdbx_description
1 polymer ?
#
loop_
_entity_poly.entity_id
_entity_poly.type
_entity_poly.pdbx_seq_one_letter_code
_entity_poly.pdbx_strand_id
1 'polypeptide(L)'
;MQKKIEAACWAHARRKIHDVYISTQTATAEEALKRIGELYVIEEEIRGRPEAERQSVRQARAKPLLDSLHEWMVDKSATLSKKSRLGEAFAYTLNQWDALCYYADDGLAEPDNNAAERALRAVCLGKKIISSSAATMVVSAAHCCTA
;
A
#
# COMPACT_ATOMS: atom_id res chain seq x y z
N MET A 1 -19.36 -14.13 3.62
CA MET A 1 -17.89 -14.26 3.40
C MET A 1 -17.29 -12.87 3.51
N GLN A 2 -16.45 -12.59 4.51
CA GLN A 2 -15.82 -11.27 4.65
C GLN A 2 -14.74 -11.12 3.58
N LYS A 3 -15.02 -10.36 2.51
CA LYS A 3 -14.01 -10.01 1.50
C LYS A 3 -12.93 -9.20 2.21
N LYS A 4 -11.70 -9.71 2.31
CA LYS A 4 -10.57 -8.92 2.82
C LYS A 4 -10.40 -7.74 1.89
N ILE A 5 -10.68 -6.54 2.40
CA ILE A 5 -10.33 -5.29 1.73
C ILE A 5 -8.83 -5.11 2.00
N GLU A 6 -7.99 -5.78 1.19
CA GLU A 6 -6.60 -5.37 1.05
C GLU A 6 -6.64 -3.92 0.55
N ALA A 7 -5.98 -3.01 1.27
CA ALA A 7 -6.09 -1.57 1.00
C ALA A 7 -5.73 -1.29 -0.47
N ALA A 8 -6.71 -0.81 -1.24
CA ALA A 8 -6.57 -0.46 -2.64
C ALA A 8 -5.76 0.84 -2.77
N CYS A 9 -4.44 0.70 -2.66
CA CYS A 9 -3.49 1.81 -2.77
C CYS A 9 -2.34 1.45 -3.72
N TRP A 10 -1.74 2.49 -4.31
CA TRP A 10 -0.68 2.33 -5.30
C TRP A 10 0.56 1.63 -4.73
N ALA A 11 0.88 1.82 -3.44
CA ALA A 11 1.92 1.06 -2.76
C ALA A 11 1.73 -0.47 -2.83
N HIS A 12 0.49 -0.99 -2.72
CA HIS A 12 0.22 -2.42 -2.82
C HIS A 12 0.27 -2.94 -4.25
N ALA A 13 -0.31 -2.21 -5.21
CA ALA A 13 -0.21 -2.56 -6.64
C ALA A 13 1.25 -2.59 -7.10
N ARG A 14 2.02 -1.53 -6.78
CA ARG A 14 3.45 -1.40 -7.08
C ARG A 14 4.26 -2.53 -6.46
N ARG A 15 4.02 -2.90 -5.19
CA ARG A 15 4.73 -4.02 -4.54
C ARG A 15 4.50 -5.34 -5.28
N LYS A 16 3.25 -5.69 -5.59
CA LYS A 16 2.93 -6.94 -6.31
C LYS A 16 3.62 -7.01 -7.68
N ILE A 17 3.70 -5.89 -8.41
CA ILE A 17 4.41 -5.81 -9.71
C ILE A 17 5.95 -5.90 -9.51
N HIS A 18 6.48 -5.22 -8.50
CA HIS A 18 7.92 -5.23 -8.16
C HIS A 18 8.43 -6.61 -7.74
N ASP A 19 7.66 -7.34 -6.92
CA ASP A 19 7.98 -8.71 -6.50
C ASP A 19 8.02 -9.71 -7.68
N VAL A 20 7.29 -9.39 -8.76
CA VAL A 20 7.40 -10.12 -10.03
C VAL A 20 8.65 -9.67 -10.78
N TYR A 21 8.87 -8.36 -10.94
CA TYR A 21 10.04 -7.80 -11.63
C TYR A 21 11.38 -8.31 -11.08
N ILE A 22 11.56 -8.39 -9.75
CA ILE A 22 12.77 -8.99 -9.14
C ILE A 22 13.03 -10.40 -9.68
N SER A 23 11.96 -11.20 -9.87
CA SER A 23 12.05 -12.60 -10.28
C SER A 23 12.06 -12.85 -11.78
N THR A 24 11.53 -11.94 -12.61
CA THR A 24 11.38 -12.14 -14.07
C THR A 24 12.12 -11.13 -14.93
N GLN A 25 12.45 -9.94 -14.39
CA GLN A 25 13.11 -8.83 -15.09
C GLN A 25 12.50 -8.50 -16.47
N THR A 26 11.19 -8.72 -16.60
CA THR A 26 10.46 -8.51 -17.86
C THR A 26 10.22 -7.02 -18.09
N ALA A 27 10.53 -6.54 -19.30
CA ALA A 27 10.29 -5.15 -19.72
C ALA A 27 8.85 -4.66 -19.47
N THR A 28 7.84 -5.54 -19.55
CA THR A 28 6.44 -5.21 -19.20
C THR A 28 6.27 -4.88 -17.72
N ALA A 29 6.99 -5.53 -16.81
CA ALA A 29 6.93 -5.21 -15.39
C ALA A 29 7.70 -3.91 -15.07
N GLU A 30 8.80 -3.65 -15.77
CA GLU A 30 9.57 -2.41 -15.68
C GLU A 30 8.76 -1.19 -16.15
N GLU A 31 8.15 -1.27 -17.34
CA GLU A 31 7.30 -0.20 -17.88
C GLU A 31 6.08 0.09 -16.98
N ALA A 32 5.49 -0.95 -16.36
CA ALA A 32 4.43 -0.77 -15.37
C ALA A 32 4.93 0.00 -14.12
N LEU A 33 6.11 -0.35 -13.60
CA LEU A 33 6.71 0.36 -12.46
C LEU A 33 7.08 1.80 -12.79
N LYS A 34 7.54 2.06 -14.03
CA LYS A 34 7.86 3.40 -14.52
C LYS A 34 6.61 4.29 -14.58
N ARG A 35 5.52 3.83 -15.21
CA ARG A 35 4.25 4.57 -15.29
C ARG A 35 3.64 4.86 -13.92
N ILE A 36 3.72 3.89 -12.99
CA ILE A 36 3.32 4.13 -11.60
C ILE A 36 4.23 5.16 -10.93
N GLY A 37 5.54 5.16 -11.25
CA GLY A 37 6.49 6.16 -10.78
C GLY A 37 6.15 7.59 -11.22
N GLU A 38 5.65 7.78 -12.44
CA GLU A 38 5.23 9.10 -12.97
C GLU A 38 4.08 9.71 -12.14
N LEU A 39 3.17 8.89 -11.61
CA LEU A 39 2.12 9.33 -10.67
C LEU A 39 2.72 9.83 -9.34
N TYR A 40 3.74 9.13 -8.80
CA TYR A 40 4.42 9.53 -7.56
C TYR A 40 5.23 10.82 -7.71
N VAL A 41 5.77 11.12 -8.90
CA VAL A 41 6.43 12.41 -9.18
C VAL A 41 5.43 13.57 -9.04
N ILE A 42 4.22 13.44 -9.61
CA ILE A 42 3.17 14.45 -9.47
C ILE A 42 2.75 14.61 -8.00
N GLU A 43 2.57 13.51 -7.28
CA GLU A 43 2.19 13.55 -5.86
C GLU A 43 3.27 14.14 -4.93
N GLU A 44 4.54 14.09 -5.33
CA GLU A 44 5.63 14.77 -4.63
C GLU A 44 5.65 16.28 -4.93
N GLU A 45 5.44 16.70 -6.17
CA GLU A 45 5.36 18.11 -6.56
C GLU A 45 4.21 18.88 -5.87
N ILE A 46 3.07 18.21 -5.64
CA ILE A 46 1.89 18.80 -4.98
C ILE A 46 1.86 18.58 -3.45
N ARG A 47 2.86 17.92 -2.88
CA ARG A 47 2.90 17.66 -1.43
C ARG A 47 2.97 18.98 -0.65
N GLY A 48 2.06 19.16 0.29
CA GLY A 48 1.96 20.39 1.10
C GLY A 48 1.23 21.55 0.41
N ARG A 49 0.71 21.38 -0.81
CA ARG A 49 -0.20 22.36 -1.44
C ARG A 49 -1.61 22.30 -0.82
N PRO A 50 -2.41 23.37 -0.92
CA PRO A 50 -3.83 23.36 -0.55
C PRO A 50 -4.62 22.28 -1.30
N GLU A 51 -5.69 21.77 -0.68
CA GLU A 51 -6.54 20.70 -1.22
C GLU A 51 -7.04 20.97 -2.65
N ALA A 52 -7.47 22.20 -2.95
CA ALA A 52 -7.98 22.60 -4.25
C ALA A 52 -6.88 22.65 -5.33
N GLU A 53 -5.65 23.04 -4.97
CA GLU A 53 -4.50 23.01 -5.89
C GLU A 53 -4.10 21.56 -6.18
N ARG A 54 -4.08 20.69 -5.14
CA ARG A 54 -3.83 19.25 -5.30
C ARG A 54 -4.86 18.59 -6.20
N GLN A 55 -6.16 18.82 -5.96
CA GLN A 55 -7.24 18.26 -6.77
C GLN A 55 -7.18 18.74 -8.22
N SER A 56 -6.95 20.04 -8.44
CA SER A 56 -6.79 20.62 -9.78
C SER A 56 -5.63 19.98 -10.56
N VAL A 57 -4.46 19.84 -9.93
CA VAL A 57 -3.30 19.18 -10.56
C VAL A 57 -3.54 17.69 -10.80
N ARG A 58 -4.20 16.98 -9.88
CA ARG A 58 -4.58 15.57 -10.06
C ARG A 58 -5.51 15.37 -11.26
N GLN A 59 -6.55 16.19 -11.39
CA GLN A 59 -7.46 16.15 -12.54
C GLN A 59 -6.74 16.49 -13.85
N ALA A 60 -5.87 17.51 -13.85
CA ALA A 60 -5.16 17.96 -15.05
C ALA A 60 -4.01 17.03 -15.51
N ARG A 61 -3.32 16.35 -14.59
CA ARG A 61 -2.10 15.57 -14.88
C ARG A 61 -2.17 14.10 -14.47
N ALA A 62 -2.70 13.78 -13.28
CA ALA A 62 -2.76 12.39 -12.82
C ALA A 62 -3.86 11.59 -13.53
N LYS A 63 -5.06 12.17 -13.74
CA LYS A 63 -6.18 11.51 -14.43
C LYS A 63 -5.82 10.98 -15.84
N PRO A 64 -5.27 11.79 -16.78
CA PRO A 64 -4.91 11.27 -18.10
C PRO A 64 -3.78 10.22 -18.07
N LEU A 65 -2.87 10.28 -17.09
CA LEU A 65 -1.85 9.24 -16.89
C LEU A 65 -2.44 7.94 -16.33
N LEU A 66 -3.41 8.04 -15.42
CA LEU A 66 -4.19 6.90 -14.93
C LEU A 66 -4.95 6.24 -16.09
N ASP A 67 -5.69 7.01 -16.90
CA ASP A 67 -6.45 6.47 -18.02
C ASP A 67 -5.52 5.77 -19.05
N SER A 68 -4.39 6.39 -19.41
CA SER A 68 -3.38 5.77 -20.28
C SER A 68 -2.74 4.51 -19.67
N LEU A 69 -2.51 4.49 -18.35
CA LEU A 69 -2.03 3.31 -17.63
C LEU A 69 -3.09 2.20 -17.62
N HIS A 70 -4.37 2.53 -17.46
CA HIS A 70 -5.46 1.56 -17.50
C HIS A 70 -5.53 0.85 -18.85
N GLU A 71 -5.62 1.60 -19.95
CA GLU A 71 -5.68 1.07 -21.31
C GLU A 71 -4.47 0.17 -21.61
N TRP A 72 -3.28 0.64 -21.25
CA TRP A 72 -2.05 -0.14 -21.43
C TRP A 72 -2.02 -1.41 -20.57
N MET A 73 -2.48 -1.38 -19.32
CA MET A 73 -2.57 -2.57 -18.47
C MET A 73 -3.62 -3.56 -18.98
N VAL A 74 -4.75 -3.08 -19.53
CA VAL A 74 -5.78 -3.93 -20.15
C VAL A 74 -5.21 -4.63 -21.39
N ASP A 75 -4.60 -3.91 -22.33
CA ASP A 75 -3.94 -4.47 -23.52
C ASP A 75 -2.91 -5.54 -23.12
N LYS A 76 -1.99 -5.21 -22.21
CA LYS A 76 -0.99 -6.17 -21.75
C LYS A 76 -1.61 -7.37 -21.03
N SER A 77 -2.65 -7.18 -20.23
CA SER A 77 -3.36 -8.29 -19.57
C SER A 77 -4.00 -9.28 -20.54
N ALA A 78 -4.43 -8.83 -21.74
CA ALA A 78 -4.95 -9.69 -22.78
C ALA A 78 -3.86 -10.58 -23.43
N THR A 79 -2.62 -10.07 -23.50
CA THR A 79 -1.46 -10.84 -24.02
C THR A 79 -0.82 -11.76 -22.99
N LEU A 80 -0.99 -11.48 -21.69
CA LEU A 80 -0.40 -12.26 -20.60
C LEU A 80 -1.25 -13.48 -20.25
N SER A 81 -0.59 -14.60 -19.96
CA SER A 81 -1.29 -15.78 -19.42
C SER A 81 -1.87 -15.48 -18.04
N LYS A 82 -3.15 -15.80 -17.83
CA LYS A 82 -3.87 -15.65 -16.55
C LYS A 82 -3.27 -16.44 -15.38
N LYS A 83 -2.36 -17.39 -15.65
CA LYS A 83 -1.59 -18.16 -14.65
C LYS A 83 -0.17 -17.62 -14.43
N SER A 84 0.19 -16.52 -15.08
CA SER A 84 1.48 -15.86 -14.86
C SER A 84 1.38 -14.93 -13.65
N ARG A 85 2.43 -14.87 -12.83
CA ARG A 85 2.48 -13.97 -11.66
C ARG A 85 2.29 -12.49 -12.05
N LEU A 86 2.73 -12.10 -13.26
CA LEU A 86 2.49 -10.75 -13.79
C LEU A 86 1.01 -10.53 -14.17
N GLY A 87 0.37 -11.50 -14.81
CA GLY A 87 -1.06 -11.46 -15.12
C GLY A 87 -1.93 -11.40 -13.87
N GLU A 88 -1.56 -12.13 -12.80
CA GLU A 88 -2.22 -12.04 -11.49
C GLU A 88 -2.05 -10.65 -10.84
N ALA A 89 -0.85 -10.06 -10.91
CA ALA A 89 -0.60 -8.70 -10.41
C ALA A 89 -1.38 -7.62 -11.18
N PHE A 90 -1.48 -7.76 -12.51
CA PHE A 90 -2.25 -6.85 -13.35
C PHE A 90 -3.75 -7.02 -13.11
N ALA A 91 -4.26 -8.26 -13.03
CA ALA A 91 -5.65 -8.54 -12.69
C ALA A 91 -6.03 -8.02 -11.29
N TYR A 92 -5.12 -8.11 -10.30
CA TYR A 92 -5.35 -7.48 -8.99
C TYR A 92 -5.51 -5.96 -9.12
N THR A 93 -4.61 -5.29 -9.86
CA THR A 93 -4.62 -3.83 -10.02
C THR A 93 -5.87 -3.36 -10.75
N LEU A 94 -6.23 -4.00 -11.87
CA LEU A 94 -7.45 -3.71 -12.63
C LEU A 94 -8.73 -3.97 -11.81
N ASN A 95 -8.78 -5.05 -11.02
CA ASN A 95 -9.91 -5.33 -10.13
C ASN A 95 -10.09 -4.32 -8.98
N GLN A 96 -9.10 -3.45 -8.73
CA GLN A 96 -9.14 -2.41 -7.71
C GLN A 96 -9.08 -0.99 -8.33
N TRP A 97 -9.23 -0.88 -9.66
CA TRP A 97 -8.96 0.35 -10.40
C TRP A 97 -9.77 1.56 -9.91
N ASP A 98 -11.08 1.41 -9.71
CA ASP A 98 -11.95 2.50 -9.22
C ASP A 98 -11.47 3.07 -7.87
N ALA A 99 -11.04 2.19 -6.96
CA ALA A 99 -10.53 2.58 -5.66
C ALA A 99 -9.11 3.17 -5.74
N LEU A 100 -8.29 2.70 -6.68
CA LEU A 100 -6.97 3.28 -7.00
C LEU A 100 -7.07 4.65 -7.67
N CYS A 101 -8.17 4.96 -8.35
CA CYS A 101 -8.41 6.26 -8.99
C CYS A 101 -9.11 7.27 -8.08
N TYR A 102 -9.77 6.82 -7.01
CA TYR A 102 -10.56 7.67 -6.10
C TYR A 102 -9.77 8.88 -5.55
N TYR A 103 -8.47 8.72 -5.27
CA TYR A 103 -7.64 9.83 -4.76
C TYR A 103 -7.44 10.97 -5.77
N ALA A 104 -7.65 10.73 -7.07
CA ALA A 104 -7.58 11.79 -8.08
C ALA A 104 -8.81 12.71 -8.04
N ASP A 105 -9.95 12.17 -7.58
CA ASP A 105 -11.23 12.88 -7.54
C ASP A 105 -11.46 13.58 -6.18
N ASP A 106 -10.88 13.07 -5.09
CA ASP A 106 -10.89 13.70 -3.76
C ASP A 106 -9.53 14.37 -3.40
N GLY A 107 -9.55 15.68 -3.13
CA GLY A 107 -8.37 16.46 -2.75
C GLY A 107 -7.81 16.14 -1.34
N LEU A 108 -8.63 15.56 -0.45
CA LEU A 108 -8.23 15.14 0.89
C LEU A 108 -7.63 13.72 0.90
N ALA A 109 -7.94 12.90 -0.09
CA ALA A 109 -7.45 11.53 -0.17
C ALA A 109 -5.94 11.45 -0.45
N GLU A 110 -5.25 10.55 0.24
CA GLU A 110 -3.85 10.20 -0.03
C GLU A 110 -3.78 9.00 -1.02
N PRO A 111 -2.86 9.02 -2.01
CA PRO A 111 -2.69 7.92 -2.98
C PRO A 111 -2.20 6.62 -2.33
N ASP A 112 -1.52 6.74 -1.20
CA ASP A 112 -1.10 5.65 -0.35
C ASP A 112 -1.96 5.63 0.92
N ASN A 113 -2.64 4.51 1.19
CA ASN A 113 -3.40 4.30 2.42
C ASN A 113 -2.50 4.11 3.67
N ASN A 114 -1.25 4.61 3.64
CA ASN A 114 -0.22 4.36 4.63
C ASN A 114 -0.58 5.01 5.99
N ALA A 115 -1.32 6.12 5.98
CA ALA A 115 -1.90 6.73 7.18
C ALA A 115 -2.94 5.81 7.84
N ALA A 116 -3.91 5.29 7.09
CA ALA A 116 -4.92 4.38 7.65
C ALA A 116 -4.35 2.98 7.96
N GLU A 117 -3.34 2.49 7.23
CA GLU A 117 -2.60 1.27 7.61
C GLU A 117 -1.83 1.46 8.92
N ARG A 118 -1.22 2.62 9.15
CA ARG A 118 -0.60 2.95 10.45
C ARG A 118 -1.65 3.05 11.56
N ALA A 119 -2.79 3.70 11.30
CA ALA A 119 -3.89 3.79 12.25
C ALA A 119 -4.48 2.40 12.58
N LEU A 120 -4.71 1.56 11.58
CA LEU A 120 -5.18 0.18 11.75
C LEU A 120 -4.14 -0.70 12.47
N ARG A 121 -2.84 -0.52 12.21
CA ARG A 121 -1.79 -1.18 13.02
C ARG A 121 -1.80 -0.72 14.47
N ALA A 122 -1.99 0.58 14.74
CA ALA A 122 -2.14 1.08 16.11
C ALA A 122 -3.36 0.48 16.82
N VAL A 123 -4.51 0.37 16.14
CA VAL A 123 -5.72 -0.27 16.67
C VAL A 123 -5.54 -1.77 16.88
N CYS A 124 -4.91 -2.50 15.95
CA CYS A 124 -4.65 -3.93 16.06
C CYS A 124 -3.60 -4.31 17.11
N LEU A 125 -2.70 -3.38 17.48
CA LEU A 125 -1.76 -3.57 18.59
C LEU A 125 -2.39 -3.34 19.98
N GLY A 126 -3.64 -2.84 20.04
CA GLY A 126 -4.37 -2.56 21.29
C GLY A 126 -4.88 -3.76 22.08
N LYS A 127 -4.53 -5.01 21.71
CA LYS A 127 -4.96 -6.23 22.43
C LYS A 127 -3.80 -7.16 22.82
N LYS A 128 -3.05 -6.76 23.85
CA LYS A 128 -2.40 -7.72 24.76
C LYS A 128 -2.38 -7.22 26.20
N ILE A 129 -3.53 -7.26 26.86
CA ILE A 129 -3.67 -6.99 28.30
C ILE A 129 -3.72 -8.33 29.05
N ILE A 130 -2.58 -8.69 29.66
CA ILE A 130 -2.37 -9.44 30.91
C ILE A 130 -3.21 -10.72 31.20
N SER A 131 -2.53 -11.87 31.22
CA SER A 131 -2.72 -12.99 32.16
C SER A 131 -1.33 -13.62 32.42
N SER A 132 -0.78 -13.56 33.65
CA SER A 132 -0.96 -14.52 34.77
C SER A 132 -0.55 -15.96 34.37
N SER A 133 0.36 -16.70 35.04
CA SER A 133 1.26 -16.49 36.19
C SER A 133 2.47 -17.47 36.01
N ALA A 134 3.42 -17.77 36.92
CA ALA A 134 3.54 -17.61 38.38
C ALA A 134 5.02 -17.52 38.86
N ALA A 135 5.30 -18.01 40.07
CA ALA A 135 6.53 -17.88 40.85
C ALA A 135 7.57 -19.02 40.70
N THR A 136 8.82 -18.72 41.05
CA THR A 136 9.69 -19.64 41.80
C THR A 136 10.52 -18.83 42.80
N MET A 137 10.58 -19.31 44.04
CA MET A 137 11.23 -18.65 45.16
C MET A 137 12.75 -18.94 45.16
N VAL A 138 13.54 -18.01 45.67
CA VAL A 138 14.75 -18.35 46.43
C VAL A 138 14.64 -17.66 47.79
N VAL A 139 14.75 -18.44 48.85
CA VAL A 139 14.59 -18.02 50.25
C VAL A 139 15.96 -18.05 50.93
N SER A 140 16.10 -17.32 52.05
CA SER A 140 17.20 -17.40 53.03
C SER A 140 18.44 -16.56 52.71
N ALA A 141 19.10 -15.86 53.65
CA ALA A 141 18.71 -15.34 54.97
C ALA A 141 19.83 -14.39 55.47
N ALA A 142 19.56 -13.63 56.54
CA ALA A 142 20.47 -13.21 57.63
C ALA A 142 20.47 -11.71 57.99
N HIS A 143 19.97 -11.46 59.21
CA HIS A 143 20.48 -10.54 60.22
C HIS A 143 20.61 -9.02 59.94
N CYS A 144 19.70 -8.30 60.57
CA CYS A 144 20.04 -7.09 61.31
C CYS A 144 20.84 -7.46 62.58
N CYS A 145 22.01 -6.83 62.80
CA CYS A 145 22.52 -6.46 64.15
C CYS A 145 23.84 -5.67 64.07
N THR A 146 23.76 -4.39 64.46
CA THR A 146 24.69 -3.63 65.32
C THR A 146 26.22 -3.74 65.17
N ALA A 147 26.82 -2.61 64.76
CA ALA A 147 27.96 -1.98 65.44
C ALA A 147 27.89 -0.46 65.22
#